data_AF-A0A1I6HC11-F1
#
_entry.id   AF-A0A1I6HC11-F1
#
_cell.length_a   1.000
_cell.length_b   1.000
_cell.length_c   1.000
_cell.angle_alpha   90.00
_cell.angle_beta   90.00
_cell.angle_gamma   90.00
#
_symmetry.space_group_name_H-M   'P 1'
#
loop_
_entity.id
_entity.type
_entity.pdbx_description
1 polymer ?
#
loop_
_entity_poly.entity_id
_entity_poly.type
_entity_poly.pdbx_seq_one_letter_code
_entity_poly.pdbx_strand_id
1 'polypeptide(L)'
;MKKFLTNLWIWAVIGLTILGFVLLNFVLLGDGRKDVPDNIKPYFLGLGVLLVLPMVIVIVRNNRFIKNAERKETRRKEQLIRTGKKVPVNLDEVKIHTNSYLQEVEVGSGYARRNETVDVDHNVILLEIPYANEVINYRIDVGMDPERLRMHLAIKGETILYVDPNDPNNHYLDLKFLTE
;
A
#
# COMPACT_ATOMS: atom_id res chain seq x y z
N MET A 1 7.18 23.68 11.92
CA MET A 1 8.52 23.26 12.42
C MET A 1 8.72 21.74 12.47
N LYS A 2 7.87 20.94 13.13
CA LYS A 2 8.06 19.47 13.22
C LYS A 2 8.22 18.76 11.86
N LYS A 3 7.37 19.05 10.87
CA LYS A 3 7.45 18.48 9.51
C LYS A 3 8.73 18.84 8.74
N PHE A 4 9.29 20.03 9.00
CA PHE A 4 10.51 20.49 8.34
C PHE A 4 11.76 19.81 8.93
N LEU A 5 11.82 19.66 10.25
CA LEU A 5 12.88 18.89 10.91
C LEU A 5 12.87 17.42 10.52
N THR A 6 11.70 16.79 10.42
CA THR A 6 11.61 15.39 9.97
C THR A 6 12.10 15.22 8.54
N ASN A 7 11.80 16.17 7.66
CA ASN A 7 12.29 16.12 6.28
C ASN A 7 13.82 16.28 6.21
N LEU A 8 14.40 17.22 6.95
CA LEU A 8 15.86 17.40 7.04
C LEU A 8 16.59 16.17 7.56
N TRP A 9 16.05 15.53 8.62
CA TRP A 9 16.62 14.30 9.17
C TRP A 9 16.60 13.15 8.16
N ILE A 10 15.50 13.01 7.40
CA ILE A 10 15.39 11.98 6.35
C ILE A 10 16.45 12.19 5.26
N TRP A 11 16.62 13.44 4.79
CA TRP A 11 17.66 13.76 3.80
C TRP A 11 19.07 13.51 4.32
N ALA A 12 19.34 13.79 5.60
CA ALA A 12 20.62 13.51 6.23
C ALA A 12 20.92 11.99 6.29
N VAL A 13 19.92 11.17 6.67
CA VAL A 13 20.06 9.70 6.70
C VAL A 13 20.29 9.13 5.29
N ILE A 14 19.56 9.62 4.29
CA ILE A 14 19.74 9.20 2.89
C ILE A 14 21.15 9.56 2.41
N GLY A 15 21.61 10.79 2.67
CA GLY A 15 22.96 11.23 2.30
C GLY A 15 24.07 10.40 2.95
N LEU A 16 23.95 10.11 4.25
CA LEU A 16 24.88 9.25 4.97
C LEU A 16 24.90 7.81 4.43
N THR A 17 23.74 7.29 4.05
CA THR A 17 23.62 5.95 3.46
C THR A 17 24.31 5.87 2.10
N ILE A 18 24.12 6.89 1.25
CA ILE A 18 24.80 6.98 -0.06
C ILE A 18 26.32 7.02 0.15
N LEU A 19 26.79 7.82 1.09
CA LEU A 19 28.22 7.95 1.41
C LEU A 19 28.79 6.62 1.94
N GLY A 20 28.06 5.91 2.80
CA GLY A 20 28.39 4.56 3.24
C GLY A 20 28.48 3.57 2.08
N PHE A 21 27.53 3.64 1.13
CA PHE A 21 27.54 2.79 -0.07
C PHE A 21 28.73 3.07 -0.99
N VAL A 22 29.12 4.34 -1.15
CA VAL A 22 30.30 4.74 -1.92
C VAL A 22 31.58 4.19 -1.27
N LEU A 23 31.71 4.29 0.06
CA LEU A 23 32.86 3.72 0.79
C LEU A 23 32.93 2.19 0.65
N LEU A 24 31.80 1.50 0.76
CA LEU A 24 31.75 0.04 0.56
C LEU A 24 32.13 -0.35 -0.87
N ASN A 25 31.62 0.36 -1.88
CA ASN A 25 31.98 0.11 -3.28
C ASN A 25 33.45 0.39 -3.54
N PHE A 26 34.02 1.45 -2.95
CA PHE A 26 35.44 1.77 -3.08
C PHE A 26 36.34 0.66 -2.51
N VAL A 27 35.96 0.06 -1.38
CA VAL A 27 36.70 -1.07 -0.80
C VAL A 27 36.51 -2.37 -1.59
N LEU A 28 35.28 -2.67 -2.05
CA LEU A 28 34.96 -3.93 -2.73
C LEU A 28 35.40 -3.97 -4.21
N LEU A 29 35.31 -2.85 -4.94
CA LEU A 29 35.77 -2.73 -6.34
C LEU A 29 37.23 -2.30 -6.43
N GLY A 30 37.78 -1.74 -5.35
CA GLY A 30 39.17 -1.30 -5.26
C GLY A 30 40.19 -2.43 -5.16
N ASP A 31 39.77 -3.68 -4.93
CA ASP A 31 40.69 -4.83 -4.86
C ASP A 31 41.42 -5.11 -6.19
N GLY A 32 40.95 -4.50 -7.30
CA GLY A 32 41.66 -4.48 -8.59
C GLY A 32 42.63 -3.31 -8.82
N ARG A 33 42.65 -2.30 -7.95
CA ARG A 33 43.52 -1.11 -8.05
C ARG A 33 44.38 -0.98 -6.80
N LYS A 34 45.70 -0.94 -6.96
CA LYS A 34 46.73 -0.94 -5.89
C LYS A 34 46.74 0.30 -4.97
N ASP A 35 45.67 1.07 -4.94
CA ASP A 35 45.66 2.44 -4.39
C ASP A 35 45.26 2.50 -2.91
N VAL A 36 44.79 1.39 -2.31
CA VAL A 36 44.38 1.35 -0.89
C VAL A 36 45.28 0.40 -0.10
N PRO A 37 46.04 0.90 0.90
CA PRO A 37 46.82 0.06 1.80
C PRO A 37 45.95 -0.97 2.52
N ASP A 38 46.36 -2.25 2.50
CA ASP A 38 45.58 -3.38 3.04
C ASP A 38 45.24 -3.23 4.54
N ASN A 39 46.05 -2.50 5.29
CA ASN A 39 45.83 -2.17 6.70
C ASN A 39 44.67 -1.18 6.93
N ILE A 40 44.26 -0.40 5.92
CA ILE A 40 43.21 0.63 6.06
C ILE A 40 41.85 0.13 5.54
N LYS A 41 41.84 -0.84 4.61
CA LYS A 41 40.63 -1.50 4.08
C LYS A 41 39.59 -1.91 5.15
N PRO A 42 39.95 -2.58 6.27
CA PRO A 42 38.96 -3.00 7.27
C PRO A 42 38.28 -1.82 7.99
N TYR A 43 38.97 -0.68 8.16
CA TYR A 43 38.41 0.51 8.79
C TYR A 43 37.34 1.17 7.90
N PHE A 44 37.61 1.28 6.60
CA PHE A 44 36.64 1.81 5.63
C PHE A 44 35.43 0.90 5.47
N LEU A 45 35.64 -0.43 5.48
CA LEU A 45 34.55 -1.40 5.46
C LEU A 45 33.65 -1.24 6.71
N GLY A 46 34.26 -1.17 7.90
CA GLY A 46 33.53 -0.98 9.15
C GLY A 46 32.73 0.32 9.19
N LEU A 47 33.34 1.43 8.73
CA LEU A 47 32.67 2.73 8.66
C LEU A 47 31.53 2.74 7.64
N GLY A 48 31.71 2.10 6.48
CA GLY A 48 30.66 1.93 5.47
C GLY A 48 29.47 1.14 5.99
N VAL A 49 29.72 0.02 6.67
CA VAL A 49 28.66 -0.77 7.33
C VAL A 49 27.94 0.05 8.39
N LEU A 50 28.68 0.75 9.26
CA LEU A 50 28.11 1.58 10.32
C LEU A 50 27.18 2.68 9.77
N LEU A 51 27.52 3.27 8.62
CA LEU A 51 26.72 4.31 7.98
C LEU A 51 25.45 3.78 7.30
N VAL A 52 25.48 2.55 6.76
CA VAL A 52 24.32 1.93 6.08
C VAL A 52 23.35 1.28 7.08
N LEU A 53 23.86 0.80 8.21
CA LEU A 53 23.11 0.02 9.20
C LEU A 53 21.84 0.72 9.75
N PRO A 54 21.83 2.04 10.06
CA PRO A 54 20.62 2.74 10.48
C PRO A 54 19.49 2.68 9.45
N MET A 55 19.81 2.82 8.16
CA MET A 55 18.82 2.76 7.08
C MET A 55 18.21 1.36 6.95
N VAL A 56 19.04 0.33 7.04
CA VAL A 56 18.58 -1.07 7.01
C VAL A 56 17.61 -1.36 8.16
N ILE A 57 17.92 -0.88 9.38
CA ILE A 57 17.04 -1.03 10.55
C ILE A 57 15.68 -0.37 10.30
N VAL A 58 15.65 0.85 9.74
CA VAL A 58 14.41 1.57 9.44
C VAL A 58 13.55 0.80 8.43
N ILE A 59 14.16 0.32 7.34
CA ILE A 59 13.45 -0.45 6.30
C ILE A 59 12.84 -1.73 6.89
N VAL A 60 13.63 -2.50 7.65
CA VAL A 60 13.16 -3.75 8.26
C VAL A 60 12.02 -3.49 9.25
N ARG A 61 12.14 -2.44 10.08
CA ARG A 61 11.09 -2.06 11.03
C ARG A 61 9.81 -1.65 10.32
N ASN A 62 9.91 -0.84 9.27
CA ASN A 62 8.75 -0.39 8.51
C ASN A 62 8.04 -1.57 7.83
N ASN A 63 8.78 -2.46 7.17
CA ASN A 63 8.22 -3.64 6.54
C ASN A 63 7.52 -4.57 7.55
N ARG A 64 8.09 -4.74 8.75
CA ARG A 64 7.43 -5.50 9.82
C ARG A 64 6.17 -4.82 10.32
N PHE A 65 6.18 -3.49 10.44
CA PHE A 65 5.01 -2.73 10.88
C PHE A 65 3.86 -2.86 9.87
N ILE A 66 4.14 -2.70 8.57
CA ILE A 66 3.17 -2.88 7.49
C ILE A 66 2.59 -4.29 7.51
N LYS A 67 3.45 -5.32 7.51
CA LYS A 67 3.00 -6.73 7.57
C LYS A 67 2.18 -7.05 8.81
N ASN A 68 2.51 -6.43 9.95
CA ASN A 68 1.75 -6.62 11.18
C ASN A 68 0.38 -5.93 11.12
N ALA A 69 0.30 -4.74 10.50
CA ALA A 69 -0.96 -4.05 10.27
C ALA A 69 -1.88 -4.87 9.34
N GLU A 70 -1.34 -5.37 8.22
CA GLU A 70 -2.06 -6.26 7.30
C GLU A 70 -2.58 -7.52 8.00
N ARG A 71 -1.72 -8.20 8.77
CA ARG A 71 -2.11 -9.40 9.52
C ARG A 71 -3.21 -9.12 10.55
N LYS A 72 -3.15 -7.96 11.22
CA LYS A 72 -4.20 -7.56 12.18
C LYS A 72 -5.52 -7.32 11.47
N GLU A 73 -5.51 -6.62 10.34
CA GLU A 73 -6.71 -6.40 9.53
C GLU A 73 -7.30 -7.71 9.01
N THR A 74 -6.47 -8.62 8.49
CA THR A 74 -6.96 -9.94 8.04
C THR A 74 -7.58 -10.73 9.19
N ARG A 75 -6.94 -10.76 10.36
CA ARG A 75 -7.49 -11.42 11.55
C ARG A 75 -8.79 -10.79 12.02
N ARG A 76 -8.88 -9.45 12.02
CA ARG A 76 -10.10 -8.70 12.35
C ARG A 76 -11.25 -9.11 11.42
N LYS A 77 -11.00 -9.14 10.11
CA LYS A 77 -11.99 -9.57 9.10
C LYS A 77 -12.41 -11.02 9.32
N GLU A 78 -11.46 -11.93 9.51
CA GLU A 78 -11.75 -13.35 9.77
C GLU A 78 -12.58 -13.55 11.04
N GLN A 79 -12.27 -12.80 12.10
CA GLN A 79 -13.03 -12.82 13.34
C GLN A 79 -14.46 -12.32 13.11
N LEU A 80 -14.63 -11.17 12.44
CA LEU A 80 -15.95 -10.63 12.08
C LEU A 80 -16.77 -11.60 11.23
N ILE A 81 -16.14 -12.30 10.28
CA ILE A 81 -16.83 -13.31 9.46
C ILE A 81 -17.36 -14.46 10.32
N ARG A 82 -16.64 -14.84 11.38
CA ARG A 82 -17.00 -15.94 12.28
C ARG A 82 -18.00 -15.55 13.36
N THR A 83 -17.84 -14.38 13.97
CA THR A 83 -18.60 -13.98 15.17
C THR A 83 -19.55 -12.81 14.94
N GLY A 84 -19.37 -12.07 13.85
CA GLY A 84 -20.19 -10.91 13.53
C GLY A 84 -21.62 -11.28 13.17
N LYS A 85 -22.55 -10.38 13.48
CA LYS A 85 -23.93 -10.46 13.02
C LYS A 85 -23.96 -10.22 11.51
N LYS A 86 -24.61 -11.13 10.79
CA LYS A 86 -24.77 -11.05 9.34
C LYS A 86 -25.97 -10.17 9.01
N VAL A 87 -25.74 -9.13 8.23
CA VAL A 87 -26.76 -8.23 7.70
C VAL A 87 -26.74 -8.38 6.18
N PRO A 88 -27.81 -8.89 5.55
CA PRO A 88 -27.87 -8.94 4.10
C PRO A 88 -27.95 -7.52 3.53
N VAL A 89 -27.19 -7.28 2.48
CA VAL A 89 -27.12 -6.00 1.77
C VAL A 89 -27.49 -6.26 0.33
N ASN A 90 -28.55 -5.59 -0.14
CA ASN A 90 -28.94 -5.64 -1.54
C ASN A 90 -27.94 -4.83 -2.37
N LEU A 91 -27.35 -5.47 -3.38
CA LEU A 91 -26.40 -4.85 -4.29
C LEU A 91 -27.06 -4.21 -5.51
N ASP A 92 -28.33 -4.52 -5.79
CA ASP A 92 -29.07 -3.99 -6.94
C ASP A 92 -29.39 -2.50 -6.79
N GLU A 93 -29.51 -2.01 -5.55
CA GLU A 93 -29.87 -0.63 -5.22
C GLU A 93 -28.64 0.27 -4.96
N VAL A 94 -27.44 -0.22 -5.27
CA VAL A 94 -26.18 0.47 -5.01
C VAL A 94 -26.01 1.70 -5.91
N LYS A 95 -25.68 2.84 -5.30
CA LYS A 95 -25.26 4.03 -6.04
C LYS A 95 -23.78 3.92 -6.40
N ILE A 96 -23.52 3.75 -7.70
CA ILE A 96 -22.18 3.78 -8.27
C ILE A 96 -21.91 5.19 -8.82
N HIS A 97 -20.93 5.87 -8.26
CA HIS A 97 -20.39 7.11 -8.81
C HIS A 97 -19.19 6.79 -9.69
N THR A 98 -19.34 7.04 -10.98
CA THR A 98 -18.28 6.83 -11.94
C THR A 98 -17.49 8.11 -12.16
N ASN A 99 -16.17 7.99 -12.10
CA ASN A 99 -15.25 9.01 -12.56
C ASN A 99 -14.17 8.30 -13.40
N SER A 100 -14.23 8.45 -14.72
CA SER A 100 -13.19 7.96 -15.62
C SER A 100 -12.49 9.14 -16.28
N TYR A 101 -11.17 9.05 -16.41
CA TYR A 101 -10.39 10.08 -17.09
C TYR A 101 -9.24 9.44 -17.86
N LEU A 102 -8.88 10.08 -18.98
CA LEU A 102 -7.74 9.68 -19.77
C LEU A 102 -6.45 10.16 -19.10
N GLN A 103 -5.53 9.22 -18.83
CA GLN A 103 -4.21 9.52 -18.33
C GLN A 103 -3.16 9.18 -19.39
N GLU A 104 -2.28 10.14 -19.70
CA GLU A 104 -1.07 9.84 -20.48
C GLU A 104 -0.07 9.10 -19.59
N VAL A 105 0.32 7.91 -20.00
CA VAL A 105 1.31 7.08 -19.33
C VAL A 105 2.50 6.89 -20.26
N GLU A 106 3.68 7.22 -19.77
CA GLU A 106 4.93 6.95 -20.49
C GLU A 106 5.22 5.45 -20.45
N VAL A 107 5.17 4.81 -21.61
CA VAL A 107 5.47 3.38 -21.76
C VAL A 107 6.77 3.20 -22.55
N GLY A 108 7.50 2.13 -22.22
CA GLY A 108 8.78 1.80 -22.85
C GLY A 108 10.00 2.11 -21.97
N SER A 109 11.19 1.72 -22.44
CA SER A 109 12.46 1.95 -21.74
C SER A 109 13.53 2.47 -22.70
N GLY A 110 14.47 3.27 -22.20
CA GLY A 110 15.53 3.88 -23.01
C GLY A 110 14.98 4.82 -24.11
N TYR A 111 15.50 4.71 -25.33
CA TYR A 111 15.12 5.55 -26.48
C TYR A 111 13.75 5.22 -27.09
N ALA A 112 13.07 4.17 -26.62
CA ALA A 112 11.77 3.72 -27.14
C ALA A 112 10.59 4.14 -26.24
N ARG A 113 10.73 5.24 -25.50
CA ARG A 113 9.66 5.83 -24.69
C ARG A 113 8.63 6.49 -25.61
N ARG A 114 7.36 6.19 -25.37
CA ARG A 114 6.22 6.85 -26.02
C ARG A 114 5.12 7.09 -24.99
N ASN A 115 4.31 8.11 -25.22
CA ASN A 115 3.12 8.34 -24.42
C ASN A 115 1.99 7.48 -25.00
N GLU A 116 1.38 6.66 -24.15
CA GLU A 116 0.12 5.99 -24.45
C GLU A 116 -0.98 6.60 -23.57
N THR A 117 -2.14 6.84 -24.17
CA THR A 117 -3.33 7.26 -23.43
C THR A 117 -3.99 6.02 -22.86
N VAL A 118 -4.04 5.93 -21.54
CA VAL A 118 -4.69 4.84 -20.82
C VAL A 118 -5.96 5.39 -20.16
N ASP A 119 -7.05 4.63 -20.25
CA ASP A 119 -8.27 4.96 -19.52
C ASP A 119 -8.09 4.58 -18.04
N VAL A 120 -8.32 5.54 -17.16
CA VAL A 120 -8.22 5.34 -15.71
C VAL A 120 -9.60 5.43 -15.11
N ASP A 121 -10.13 4.27 -14.74
CA ASP A 121 -11.40 4.13 -14.05
C ASP A 121 -11.22 4.33 -12.54
N HIS A 122 -11.90 5.34 -12.00
CA HIS A 122 -12.07 5.56 -10.56
C HIS A 122 -13.55 5.52 -10.23
N ASN A 123 -14.07 4.30 -10.10
CA ASN A 123 -15.44 4.09 -9.65
C ASN A 123 -15.50 4.09 -8.12
N VAL A 124 -16.55 4.70 -7.57
CA VAL A 124 -16.81 4.74 -6.14
C VAL A 124 -18.18 4.14 -5.89
N ILE A 125 -18.23 3.10 -5.07
CA ILE A 125 -19.46 2.53 -4.55
C ILE A 125 -19.80 3.23 -3.24
N LEU A 126 -20.99 3.82 -3.16
CA LEU A 126 -21.57 4.35 -1.94
C LEU A 126 -22.75 3.48 -1.49
N LEU A 127 -22.69 3.02 -0.25
CA LEU A 127 -23.64 2.10 0.36
C LEU A 127 -24.11 2.69 1.70
N GLU A 128 -25.42 2.81 1.86
CA GLU A 128 -26.05 3.25 3.11
C GLU A 128 -26.82 2.06 3.68
N ILE A 129 -26.30 1.45 4.74
CA ILE A 129 -26.85 0.22 5.30
C ILE A 129 -27.48 0.53 6.67
N PRO A 130 -28.82 0.46 6.81
CA PRO A 130 -29.46 0.69 8.09
C PRO A 130 -29.18 -0.48 9.05
N TYR A 131 -28.67 -0.18 10.25
CA TYR A 131 -28.36 -1.15 11.29
C TYR A 131 -28.58 -0.56 12.68
N ALA A 132 -29.39 -1.22 13.52
CA ALA A 132 -29.59 -0.88 14.94
C ALA A 132 -29.92 0.61 15.21
N ASN A 133 -30.85 1.19 14.41
CA ASN A 133 -31.25 2.61 14.43
C ASN A 133 -30.17 3.62 13.96
N GLU A 134 -29.05 3.13 13.42
CA GLU A 134 -28.00 3.93 12.79
C GLU A 134 -27.89 3.57 11.30
N VAL A 135 -27.20 4.42 10.53
CA VAL A 135 -26.89 4.16 9.11
C VAL A 135 -25.38 4.00 8.99
N ILE A 136 -24.95 2.82 8.54
CA ILE A 136 -23.55 2.53 8.28
C ILE A 136 -23.26 2.96 6.84
N ASN A 137 -22.43 4.00 6.71
CA ASN A 137 -22.01 4.53 5.42
C ASN A 137 -20.72 3.84 4.95
N TYR A 138 -20.78 3.19 3.80
CA TYR A 138 -19.63 2.56 3.15
C TYR A 138 -19.24 3.32 1.89
N ARG A 139 -17.94 3.59 1.76
CA ARG A 139 -17.31 4.13 0.56
C ARG A 139 -16.20 3.17 0.12
N ILE A 140 -16.35 2.60 -1.07
CA ILE A 140 -15.35 1.70 -1.65
C ILE A 140 -14.90 2.26 -3.00
N ASP A 141 -13.60 2.52 -3.12
CA ASP A 141 -12.97 2.87 -4.40
C ASP A 141 -12.65 1.59 -5.17
N VAL A 142 -13.11 1.48 -6.41
CA VAL A 142 -12.96 0.33 -7.29
C VAL A 142 -12.33 0.78 -8.61
N GLY A 143 -11.16 0.24 -8.92
CA GLY A 143 -10.45 0.46 -10.20
C GLY A 143 -10.89 -0.54 -11.28
N MET A 144 -12.20 -0.69 -11.47
CA MET A 144 -12.78 -1.59 -12.48
C MET A 144 -13.70 -0.76 -13.37
N ASP A 145 -13.75 -1.09 -14.66
CA ASP A 145 -14.70 -0.51 -15.61
C ASP A 145 -16.15 -0.48 -15.05
N PRO A 146 -16.91 0.62 -15.26
CA PRO A 146 -18.25 0.78 -14.70
C PRO A 146 -19.27 -0.28 -15.13
N GLU A 147 -19.24 -0.72 -16.38
CA GLU A 147 -20.16 -1.75 -16.89
C GLU A 147 -19.83 -3.10 -16.27
N ARG A 148 -18.54 -3.43 -16.22
CA ARG A 148 -18.06 -4.64 -15.57
C ARG A 148 -18.43 -4.67 -14.09
N LEU A 149 -18.27 -3.54 -13.39
CA LEU A 149 -18.65 -3.41 -11.99
C LEU A 149 -20.16 -3.65 -11.78
N ARG A 150 -21.00 -3.03 -12.62
CA ARG A 150 -22.46 -3.25 -12.59
C ARG A 150 -22.80 -4.72 -12.83
N MET A 151 -22.13 -5.38 -13.77
CA MET A 151 -22.35 -6.81 -14.02
C MET A 151 -21.98 -7.66 -12.81
N HIS A 152 -20.81 -7.45 -12.18
CA HIS A 152 -20.43 -8.21 -10.99
C HIS A 152 -21.42 -8.01 -9.83
N LEU A 153 -21.89 -6.77 -9.62
CA LEU A 153 -22.88 -6.46 -8.59
C LEU A 153 -24.23 -7.13 -8.88
N ALA A 154 -24.73 -7.03 -10.11
CA ALA A 154 -26.00 -7.61 -10.52
C ALA A 154 -25.99 -9.15 -10.53
N ILE A 155 -24.89 -9.78 -10.94
CA ILE A 155 -24.73 -11.23 -10.90
C ILE A 155 -24.75 -11.72 -9.44
N LYS A 156 -24.15 -10.95 -8.53
CA LYS A 156 -24.10 -11.32 -7.12
C LYS A 156 -25.43 -11.06 -6.41
N GLY A 157 -26.11 -9.95 -6.72
CA GLY A 157 -27.43 -9.53 -6.21
C GLY A 157 -27.43 -9.13 -4.73
N GLU A 158 -26.84 -9.96 -3.86
CA GLU A 158 -26.76 -9.71 -2.42
C GLU A 158 -25.36 -9.99 -1.88
N THR A 159 -24.98 -9.23 -0.86
CA THR A 159 -23.80 -9.54 -0.05
C THR A 159 -24.09 -9.47 1.45
N ILE A 160 -23.11 -9.85 2.26
CA ILE A 160 -23.21 -9.88 3.70
C ILE A 160 -22.29 -8.80 4.28
N LEU A 161 -22.91 -7.91 5.06
CA LEU A 161 -22.21 -7.06 6.01
C LEU A 161 -22.10 -7.81 7.35
N TYR A 162 -20.88 -7.95 7.83
CA TYR A 162 -20.57 -8.52 9.14
C TYR A 162 -20.35 -7.37 10.14
N VAL A 163 -21.19 -7.28 11.16
CA VAL A 163 -21.11 -6.22 12.18
C VAL A 163 -20.82 -6.84 13.55
N ASP A 164 -19.90 -6.27 14.32
CA ASP A 164 -19.71 -6.66 15.72
C ASP A 164 -20.93 -6.22 16.56
N PRO A 165 -21.65 -7.12 17.23
CA PRO A 165 -22.80 -6.76 18.06
C PRO A 165 -22.47 -5.81 19.21
N ASN A 166 -21.21 -5.79 19.66
CA ASN A 166 -20.76 -4.96 20.77
C ASN A 166 -20.19 -3.61 20.32
N ASP A 167 -19.81 -3.48 19.04
CA ASP A 167 -19.23 -2.27 18.47
C ASP A 167 -19.67 -2.10 16.99
N PRO A 168 -20.76 -1.36 16.71
CA PRO A 168 -21.25 -1.15 15.36
C PRO A 168 -20.24 -0.52 14.39
N ASN A 169 -19.20 0.19 14.88
CA ASN A 169 -18.15 0.76 14.04
C ASN A 169 -17.15 -0.30 13.56
N ASN A 170 -17.12 -1.47 14.21
CA ASN A 170 -16.29 -2.59 13.79
C ASN A 170 -17.09 -3.51 12.85
N HIS A 171 -17.05 -3.18 11.57
CA HIS A 171 -17.81 -3.87 10.54
C HIS A 171 -16.97 -4.22 9.29
N TYR A 172 -17.39 -5.23 8.55
CA TYR A 172 -16.76 -5.69 7.32
C TYR A 172 -17.80 -6.09 6.27
N LEU A 173 -17.76 -5.45 5.10
CA LEU A 173 -18.60 -5.79 3.95
C LEU A 173 -17.83 -6.75 3.03
N ASP A 174 -18.44 -7.89 2.71
CA ASP A 174 -17.80 -8.89 1.87
C ASP A 174 -17.96 -8.57 0.37
N LEU A 175 -16.90 -8.05 -0.24
CA LEU A 175 -16.87 -7.76 -1.67
C LEU A 175 -15.78 -8.56 -2.39
N LYS A 176 -15.41 -9.74 -1.87
CA LYS A 176 -14.34 -10.57 -2.45
C LYS A 176 -14.60 -10.95 -3.92
N PHE A 177 -15.87 -11.07 -4.30
CA PHE A 177 -16.30 -11.36 -5.67
C PHE A 177 -15.93 -10.27 -6.68
N LEU A 178 -15.54 -9.06 -6.26
CA LEU A 178 -15.04 -8.01 -7.16
C LEU A 178 -13.59 -8.24 -7.60
N THR A 179 -12.87 -9.13 -6.91
CA THR A 179 -11.46 -9.45 -7.20
C THR A 179 -11.26 -10.85 -7.81
N GLU A 180 -12.35 -11.61 -7.95
CA GLU A 180 -12.40 -12.92 -8.62
C GLU A 180 -12.65 -12.77 -10.12
#